data_AF-A0AAX1NA74-F1
#
_entry.id   AF-A0AAX1NA74-F1
#
_cell.length_a   1.000
_cell.length_b   1.000
_cell.length_c   1.000
_cell.angle_alpha   90.00
_cell.angle_beta   90.00
_cell.angle_gamma   90.00
#
_symmetry.space_group_name_H-M   'P 1'
#
loop_
_entity.id
_entity.type
_entity.pdbx_description
1 polymer ?
#
loop_
_entity_poly.entity_id
_entity_poly.type
_entity_poly.pdbx_seq_one_letter_code
_entity_poly.pdbx_strand_id
1 'polypeptide(L)'
;MKIRKNAAPTKEAMIEMSIKYIEDKGEWSLRKLASYCGTTTKVFYTRFEGEEGLVEAIINFIGKKKAQQYKSLEQSIRAFYFFEQEFYKENKTILEFLSSRGKGANPFTEHLREPYLNLFNGDINKVIFAGTVMLGVQALMSKGVPLDHDVTIGFLEKGIE
;
A
#
# COMPACT_ATOMS: atom_id res chain seq x y z
N MET A 1 -8.35 33.01 -30.24
CA MET A 1 -8.56 32.65 -28.82
C MET A 1 -7.41 31.74 -28.39
N LYS A 2 -6.45 32.24 -27.59
CA LYS A 2 -5.33 31.40 -27.11
C LYS A 2 -5.91 30.41 -26.09
N ILE A 3 -5.94 29.13 -26.43
CA ILE A 3 -6.31 28.05 -25.51
C ILE A 3 -5.36 28.18 -24.31
N ARG A 4 -5.89 28.54 -23.13
CA ARG A 4 -5.11 28.52 -21.89
C ARG A 4 -4.65 27.07 -21.69
N LYS A 5 -3.35 26.82 -21.78
CA LYS A 5 -2.77 25.54 -21.36
C LYS A 5 -3.15 25.36 -19.89
N ASN A 6 -4.01 24.39 -19.58
CA ASN A 6 -4.21 23.97 -18.21
C ASN A 6 -2.83 23.65 -17.63
N ALA A 7 -2.54 24.17 -16.44
CA ALA A 7 -1.30 23.84 -15.76
C ALA A 7 -1.22 22.32 -15.61
N ALA A 8 -0.05 21.73 -15.86
CA ALA A 8 0.13 20.30 -15.62
C ALA A 8 -0.24 19.98 -14.16
N PRO A 9 -0.92 18.86 -13.88
CA PRO A 9 -1.31 18.49 -12.51
C PRO A 9 -0.10 18.48 -11.58
N THR A 10 -0.28 18.52 -10.26
CA THR A 10 0.84 18.38 -9.30
C THR A 10 1.40 16.95 -9.33
N LYS A 11 2.62 16.74 -8.81
CA LYS A 11 3.22 15.39 -8.74
C LYS A 11 2.35 14.45 -7.92
N GLU A 12 1.82 14.94 -6.80
CA GLU A 12 0.92 14.21 -5.92
C GLU A 12 -0.41 13.85 -6.60
N ALA A 13 -1.07 14.81 -7.26
CA ALA A 13 -2.31 14.54 -8.00
C ALA A 13 -2.09 13.48 -9.10
N MET A 14 -0.94 13.50 -9.78
CA MET A 14 -0.60 12.46 -10.76
C MET A 14 -0.46 11.08 -10.12
N ILE A 15 0.08 10.97 -8.90
CA ILE A 15 0.18 9.70 -8.17
C ILE A 15 -1.23 9.21 -7.81
N GLU A 16 -2.07 10.06 -7.24
CA GLU A 16 -3.46 9.71 -6.88
C GLU A 16 -4.28 9.25 -8.09
N MET A 17 -4.20 9.98 -9.20
CA MET A 17 -4.85 9.58 -10.44
C MET A 17 -4.29 8.27 -11.01
N SER A 18 -2.99 8.02 -10.85
CA SER A 18 -2.38 6.76 -11.27
C SER A 18 -2.86 5.58 -10.43
N ILE A 19 -2.99 5.76 -9.11
CA ILE A 19 -3.56 4.76 -8.21
C ILE A 19 -4.99 4.44 -8.64
N LYS A 20 -5.83 5.47 -8.81
CA LYS A 20 -7.21 5.29 -9.27
C LYS A 20 -7.30 4.56 -10.62
N TYR A 21 -6.44 4.92 -11.57
CA TYR A 21 -6.40 4.26 -12.86
C TYR A 21 -6.05 2.76 -12.74
N ILE A 22 -5.16 2.38 -11.81
CA ILE A 22 -4.84 0.97 -11.52
C ILE A 22 -6.04 0.26 -10.87
N GLU A 23 -6.70 0.90 -9.90
CA GLU A 23 -7.90 0.37 -9.23
C GLU A 23 -9.05 0.14 -10.21
N ASP A 24 -9.21 1.04 -11.19
CA ASP A 24 -10.13 0.93 -12.32
C ASP A 24 -9.70 -0.16 -13.34
N LYS A 25 -8.65 -0.94 -13.05
CA LYS A 25 -8.05 -1.97 -13.92
C LYS A 25 -7.57 -1.43 -15.26
N GLY A 26 -7.13 -0.18 -15.28
CA GLY A 26 -6.54 0.46 -16.44
C GLY A 26 -5.26 -0.24 -16.90
N GLU A 27 -5.04 -0.31 -18.21
CA GLU A 27 -3.84 -0.93 -18.76
C GLU A 27 -2.60 -0.08 -18.45
N TRP A 28 -1.63 -0.70 -17.77
CA TRP A 28 -0.40 -0.04 -17.33
C TRP A 28 0.50 0.35 -18.50
N SER A 29 0.63 1.67 -18.71
CA SER A 29 1.71 2.28 -19.48
C SER A 29 1.76 3.77 -19.13
N LEU A 30 2.96 4.37 -19.13
CA LEU A 30 3.11 5.81 -18.90
C LEU A 30 2.31 6.66 -19.90
N ARG A 31 2.12 6.17 -21.13
CA ARG A 31 1.33 6.87 -22.15
C ARG A 31 -0.16 6.95 -21.76
N LYS A 32 -0.75 5.82 -21.35
CA LYS A 32 -2.17 5.79 -20.96
C LYS A 32 -2.41 6.56 -19.67
N LEU A 33 -1.50 6.43 -18.69
CA LEU A 33 -1.51 7.22 -17.47
C LEU A 33 -1.39 8.72 -17.74
N ALA A 34 -0.49 9.12 -18.63
CA ALA A 34 -0.38 10.53 -19.03
C ALA A 34 -1.67 11.07 -19.63
N SER A 35 -2.30 10.31 -20.52
CA SER A 35 -3.59 10.65 -21.10
C SER A 35 -4.68 10.77 -20.03
N TYR A 36 -4.74 9.80 -19.11
CA TYR A 36 -5.71 9.81 -18.01
C TYR A 36 -5.52 11.03 -17.08
N CYS A 37 -4.28 11.39 -16.81
CA CYS A 37 -3.92 12.57 -16.01
C CYS A 37 -4.00 13.90 -16.78
N GLY A 38 -4.49 13.92 -18.03
CA GLY A 38 -4.60 15.14 -18.84
C GLY A 38 -3.25 15.81 -19.13
N THR A 39 -2.18 15.02 -19.27
CA THR A 39 -0.81 15.50 -19.50
C THR A 39 -0.09 14.66 -20.56
N THR A 40 1.21 14.92 -20.76
CA THR A 40 2.02 14.21 -21.76
C THR A 40 2.93 13.17 -21.11
N THR A 41 3.28 12.11 -21.84
CA THR A 41 4.23 11.09 -21.37
C THR A 41 5.57 11.70 -20.96
N LYS A 42 6.02 12.77 -21.66
CA LYS A 42 7.24 13.50 -21.31
C LYS A 42 7.20 14.03 -19.87
N VAL A 43 6.05 14.55 -19.42
CA VAL A 43 5.89 15.06 -18.04
C VAL A 43 6.02 13.92 -17.03
N PHE A 44 5.52 12.73 -17.33
CA PHE A 44 5.70 11.55 -16.48
C PHE A 44 7.19 11.16 -16.36
N TYR A 45 7.89 11.04 -17.48
CA TYR A 45 9.33 10.72 -17.46
C TYR A 45 10.15 11.75 -16.69
N THR A 46 9.86 13.05 -16.84
CA THR A 46 10.57 14.10 -16.12
C THR A 46 10.29 14.09 -14.61
N ARG A 47 9.13 13.63 -14.16
CA ARG A 47 8.73 13.69 -12.74
C ARG A 47 8.97 12.43 -11.94
N PHE A 48 8.97 11.29 -12.63
CA PHE A 48 9.01 9.96 -12.02
C PHE A 48 10.15 9.09 -12.57
N GLU A 49 10.99 9.60 -13.48
CA GLU A 49 12.15 8.87 -14.00
C GLU A 49 11.78 7.53 -14.69
N GLY A 50 10.56 7.43 -15.20
CA GLY A 50 10.03 6.24 -15.86
C GLY A 50 8.96 5.52 -15.04
N GLU A 51 8.72 4.26 -15.38
CA GLU A 51 7.69 3.44 -14.70
C GLU A 51 8.11 3.09 -13.29
N GLU A 52 9.38 2.75 -13.09
CA GLU A 52 9.89 2.33 -11.79
C GLU A 52 9.78 3.43 -10.73
N GLY A 53 10.19 4.66 -11.05
CA GLY A 53 10.05 5.76 -10.10
C GLY A 53 8.59 6.21 -9.89
N LEU A 54 7.66 5.87 -10.79
CA LEU A 54 6.22 6.04 -10.51
C LEU A 54 5.73 4.97 -9.53
N VAL A 55 6.18 3.72 -9.69
CA VAL A 55 5.89 2.63 -8.73
C VAL A 55 6.42 3.01 -7.35
N GLU A 56 7.65 3.49 -7.24
CA GLU A 56 8.22 3.97 -5.96
C GLU A 56 7.44 5.15 -5.39
N ALA A 57 6.99 6.09 -6.23
CA ALA A 57 6.17 7.21 -5.78
C ALA A 57 4.82 6.75 -5.21
N ILE A 58 4.20 5.73 -5.82
CA ILE A 58 2.97 5.09 -5.31
C ILE A 58 3.23 4.41 -3.95
N ILE A 59 4.30 3.62 -3.85
CA ILE A 59 4.70 2.95 -2.60
C ILE A 59 4.86 3.97 -1.47
N ASN A 60 5.61 5.04 -1.73
CA ASN A 60 5.84 6.10 -0.77
C ASN A 60 4.56 6.85 -0.38
N PHE A 61 3.67 7.09 -1.32
CA PHE A 61 2.42 7.79 -1.07
C PHE A 61 1.49 6.98 -0.16
N ILE A 62 1.26 5.70 -0.49
CA ILE A 62 0.39 4.81 0.29
C ILE A 62 1.06 4.47 1.63
N GLY A 63 2.36 4.16 1.64
CA GLY A 63 3.10 3.82 2.85
C GLY A 63 3.07 4.94 3.90
N LYS A 64 3.23 6.20 3.48
CA LYS A 64 3.11 7.35 4.39
C LYS A 64 1.70 7.50 4.98
N LYS A 65 0.66 7.34 4.16
CA LYS A 65 -0.74 7.37 4.64
C LYS A 65 -0.99 6.24 5.63
N LYS A 66 -0.57 5.01 5.30
CA LYS A 66 -0.68 3.84 6.19
C LYS A 66 0.04 4.06 7.51
N ALA A 67 1.26 4.60 7.49
CA ALA A 67 2.03 4.91 8.69
C ALA A 67 1.36 5.98 9.58
N GLN A 68 0.72 7.00 8.98
CA GLN A 68 -0.05 8.00 9.73
C GLN A 68 -1.26 7.37 10.43
N GLN A 69 -2.02 6.52 9.74
CA GLN A 69 -3.15 5.81 10.33
C GLN A 69 -2.71 4.89 11.47
N TYR A 70 -1.56 4.24 11.32
CA TYR A 70 -0.96 3.41 12.38
C TYR A 70 -0.66 4.18 13.65
N LYS A 71 -0.16 5.43 13.55
CA LYS A 71 0.14 6.26 14.72
C LYS A 71 -1.10 6.61 15.54
N SER A 72 -2.26 6.67 14.90
CA SER A 72 -3.55 6.90 15.55
C SER A 72 -4.22 5.62 16.05
N LEU A 73 -3.65 4.45 15.75
CA LEU A 73 -4.22 3.17 16.12
C LEU A 73 -4.04 2.91 17.61
N GLU A 74 -5.07 2.32 18.23
CA GLU A 74 -4.94 1.73 19.55
C GLU A 74 -3.78 0.70 19.54
N GLN A 75 -2.89 0.76 20.53
CA GLN A 75 -1.71 -0.10 20.58
C GLN A 75 -2.06 -1.48 21.15
N SER A 76 -2.89 -2.22 20.41
CA SER A 76 -3.31 -3.59 20.74
C SER A 76 -3.24 -4.51 19.51
N ILE A 77 -3.07 -5.81 19.74
CA ILE A 77 -2.97 -6.82 18.67
C ILE A 77 -4.26 -6.93 17.88
N ARG A 78 -5.40 -6.80 18.57
CA ARG A 78 -6.70 -6.77 17.93
C ARG A 78 -6.84 -5.58 16.98
N ALA A 79 -6.48 -4.38 17.42
CA ALA A 79 -6.51 -3.18 16.57
C ALA A 79 -5.55 -3.31 15.38
N PHE A 80 -4.33 -3.80 15.62
CA PHE A 80 -3.34 -4.12 14.58
C PHE A 80 -3.90 -5.08 13.52
N TYR A 81 -4.51 -6.18 13.97
CA TYR A 81 -5.04 -7.22 13.10
C TYR A 81 -6.13 -6.68 12.17
N PHE A 82 -7.12 -5.98 12.73
CA PHE A 82 -8.21 -5.41 11.95
C PHE A 82 -7.72 -4.31 11.01
N PHE A 83 -6.79 -3.48 11.46
CA PHE A 83 -6.17 -2.47 10.60
C PHE A 83 -5.52 -3.10 9.36
N GLU A 84 -4.67 -4.12 9.54
CA GLU A 84 -4.00 -4.77 8.41
C GLU A 84 -4.97 -5.49 7.47
N GLN A 85 -6.08 -6.02 8.00
CA GLN A 85 -7.13 -6.62 7.18
C GLN A 85 -7.89 -5.60 6.35
N GLU A 86 -8.37 -4.52 6.96
CA GLU A 86 -9.12 -3.49 6.25
C GLU A 86 -8.21 -2.81 5.22
N PHE A 87 -6.97 -2.50 5.59
CA PHE A 87 -5.98 -2.00 4.65
C PHE A 87 -5.81 -2.94 3.45
N TYR A 88 -5.67 -4.25 3.67
CA TYR A 88 -5.57 -5.22 2.59
C TYR A 88 -6.81 -5.23 1.69
N LYS A 89 -8.02 -5.20 2.27
CA LYS A 89 -9.28 -5.19 1.50
C LYS A 89 -9.39 -3.94 0.63
N GLU A 90 -9.14 -2.77 1.21
CA GLU A 90 -9.20 -1.47 0.52
C GLU A 90 -8.16 -1.38 -0.60
N ASN A 91 -6.97 -1.95 -0.38
CA ASN A 91 -5.82 -1.79 -1.26
C ASN A 91 -5.50 -3.07 -2.07
N LYS A 92 -6.43 -4.02 -2.17
CA LYS A 92 -6.17 -5.33 -2.78
C LYS A 92 -5.62 -5.21 -4.21
N THR A 93 -6.28 -4.41 -5.06
CA THR A 93 -5.88 -4.24 -6.46
C THR A 93 -4.50 -3.58 -6.59
N ILE A 94 -4.20 -2.58 -5.77
CA ILE A 94 -2.89 -1.92 -5.81
C ILE A 94 -1.79 -2.84 -5.26
N LEU A 95 -2.07 -3.64 -4.23
CA LEU A 95 -1.14 -4.64 -3.71
C LEU A 95 -0.83 -5.73 -4.73
N GLU A 96 -1.85 -6.24 -5.43
CA GLU A 96 -1.68 -7.19 -6.54
C GLU A 96 -0.84 -6.58 -7.67
N PHE A 97 -1.11 -5.32 -8.03
CA PHE A 97 -0.30 -4.58 -8.99
C PHE A 97 1.17 -4.48 -8.56
N LEU A 98 1.44 -4.03 -7.33
CA LEU A 98 2.81 -3.88 -6.82
C LEU A 98 3.53 -5.23 -6.74
N SER A 99 2.82 -6.29 -6.35
CA SER A 99 3.34 -7.65 -6.36
C SER A 99 3.73 -8.11 -7.77
N SER A 100 2.90 -7.82 -8.79
CA SER A 100 3.22 -8.11 -10.20
C SER A 100 4.46 -7.35 -10.72
N ARG A 101 4.85 -6.28 -10.03
CA ARG A 101 6.06 -5.50 -10.30
C ARG A 101 7.27 -5.96 -9.46
N GLY A 102 7.16 -7.06 -8.74
CA GLY A 102 8.26 -7.61 -7.93
C GLY A 102 8.52 -6.87 -6.62
N LYS A 103 7.58 -6.01 -6.16
CA LYS A 103 7.73 -5.24 -4.91
C LYS A 103 7.42 -6.04 -3.64
N GLY A 104 7.15 -7.33 -3.79
CA GLY A 104 6.87 -8.24 -2.69
C GLY A 104 5.46 -8.07 -2.11
N ALA A 105 5.19 -8.82 -1.04
CA ALA A 105 3.86 -8.90 -0.43
C ALA A 105 3.56 -7.74 0.54
N ASN A 106 4.59 -7.06 1.06
CA ASN A 106 4.44 -5.88 1.92
C ASN A 106 5.43 -4.76 1.51
N PRO A 107 5.15 -4.05 0.41
CA PRO A 107 6.05 -3.02 -0.12
C PRO A 107 6.15 -1.79 0.78
N PHE A 108 5.27 -1.65 1.77
CA PHE A 108 5.19 -0.46 2.63
C PHE A 108 6.02 -0.58 3.92
N THR A 109 6.70 -1.71 4.13
CA THR A 109 7.38 -2.06 5.38
C THR A 109 8.35 -0.97 5.87
N GLU A 110 9.05 -0.30 4.96
CA GLU A 110 9.98 0.79 5.32
C GLU A 110 9.28 1.95 6.06
N HIS A 111 8.05 2.28 5.67
CA HIS A 111 7.25 3.35 6.31
C HIS A 111 6.63 2.90 7.64
N LEU A 112 6.45 1.59 7.81
CA LEU A 112 5.79 0.99 8.96
C LEU A 112 6.73 0.49 10.04
N ARG A 113 8.05 0.47 9.77
CA ARG A 113 9.07 -0.08 10.67
C ARG A 113 8.93 0.45 12.10
N GLU A 114 8.91 1.77 12.27
CA GLU A 114 8.82 2.41 13.59
C GLU A 114 7.48 2.13 14.28
N PRO A 115 6.30 2.33 13.65
CA PRO A 115 5.03 1.93 14.25
C PRO A 115 4.93 0.46 14.64
N TYR A 116 5.44 -0.46 13.79
CA TYR A 116 5.45 -1.89 14.09
C TYR A 116 6.35 -2.19 15.28
N LEU A 117 7.58 -1.66 15.30
CA LEU A 117 8.49 -1.87 16.42
C LEU A 117 7.88 -1.37 17.73
N ASN A 118 7.23 -0.20 17.71
CA ASN A 118 6.59 0.36 18.91
C ASN A 118 5.48 -0.55 19.45
N LEU A 119 4.65 -1.13 18.58
CA LEU A 119 3.59 -2.08 18.99
C LEU A 119 4.17 -3.30 19.74
N PHE A 120 5.39 -3.70 19.41
CA PHE A 120 6.06 -4.87 19.99
C PHE A 120 7.23 -4.50 20.91
N ASN A 121 7.24 -3.30 21.49
CA ASN A 121 8.29 -2.83 22.41
C ASN A 121 9.73 -2.97 21.85
N GLY A 122 9.90 -2.84 20.54
CA GLY A 122 11.17 -3.00 19.84
C GLY A 122 11.59 -4.44 19.56
N ASP A 123 10.78 -5.44 19.89
CA ASP A 123 11.09 -6.84 19.65
C ASP A 123 10.89 -7.23 18.17
N ILE A 124 12.01 -7.38 17.46
CA ILE A 124 12.02 -7.72 16.04
C ILE A 124 11.48 -9.12 15.74
N ASN A 125 11.58 -10.07 16.67
CA ASN A 125 11.04 -11.42 16.46
C ASN A 125 9.52 -11.38 16.44
N LYS A 126 8.92 -10.59 17.33
CA LYS A 126 7.46 -10.37 17.40
C LYS A 126 6.96 -9.64 16.15
N VAL A 127 7.71 -8.67 15.64
CA VAL A 127 7.44 -8.01 14.33
C VAL A 127 7.41 -9.02 13.19
N ILE A 128 8.44 -9.86 13.07
CA ILE A 128 8.56 -10.87 12.01
C ILE A 128 7.43 -11.90 12.11
N PHE A 129 7.14 -12.37 13.32
CA PHE A 129 6.05 -13.31 13.59
C PHE A 129 4.70 -12.72 13.17
N ALA A 130 4.33 -11.55 13.69
CA ALA A 130 3.07 -10.90 13.40
C ALA A 130 2.93 -10.59 11.89
N GLY A 131 3.99 -10.09 11.26
CA GLY A 131 4.02 -9.85 9.81
C GLY A 131 3.78 -11.13 9.01
N THR A 132 4.40 -12.25 9.40
CA THR A 132 4.23 -13.54 8.72
C THR A 132 2.81 -14.07 8.85
N VAL A 133 2.22 -13.97 10.05
CA VAL A 133 0.82 -14.36 10.27
C VAL A 133 -0.12 -13.51 9.42
N MET A 134 0.09 -12.18 9.36
CA MET A 134 -0.73 -11.30 8.53
C MET A 134 -0.62 -11.62 7.04
N LEU A 135 0.57 -11.96 6.54
CA LEU A 135 0.75 -12.42 5.16
C LEU A 135 -0.05 -13.70 4.88
N GLY A 136 -0.06 -14.65 5.82
CA GLY A 136 -0.87 -15.88 5.72
C GLY A 136 -2.37 -15.58 5.70
N VAL A 137 -2.84 -14.70 6.57
CA VAL A 137 -4.23 -14.23 6.64
C VAL A 137 -4.65 -13.60 5.31
N GLN A 138 -3.86 -12.66 4.80
CA GLN A 138 -4.14 -11.97 3.53
C GLN A 138 -4.13 -12.94 2.34
N ALA A 139 -3.22 -13.92 2.34
CA ALA A 139 -3.17 -14.97 1.31
C ALA A 139 -4.45 -15.82 1.31
N LEU A 140 -4.94 -16.23 2.49
CA LEU A 140 -6.18 -17.00 2.62
C LEU A 140 -7.41 -16.16 2.23
N MET A 141 -7.47 -14.90 2.66
CA MET A 141 -8.51 -13.94 2.24
C MET A 141 -8.53 -13.74 0.73
N SER A 142 -7.36 -13.69 0.08
CA SER A 142 -7.26 -13.55 -1.38
C SER A 142 -7.97 -14.68 -2.15
N LYS A 143 -8.08 -15.86 -1.52
CA LYS A 143 -8.74 -17.06 -2.05
C LYS A 143 -10.17 -17.23 -1.57
N GLY A 144 -10.71 -16.28 -0.79
CA GLY A 144 -12.06 -16.36 -0.25
C GLY A 144 -12.22 -17.43 0.85
N VAL A 145 -11.12 -17.86 1.47
CA VAL A 145 -11.18 -18.80 2.60
C VAL A 145 -11.74 -18.04 3.80
N PRO A 146 -12.83 -18.53 4.43
CA PRO A 146 -13.36 -17.91 5.64
C PRO A 146 -12.35 -18.07 6.78
N LEU A 147 -12.09 -16.98 7.49
CA LEU A 147 -11.17 -16.95 8.63
C LEU A 147 -11.94 -16.72 9.91
N ASP A 148 -11.60 -17.49 10.94
CA ASP A 148 -11.98 -17.16 12.31
C ASP A 148 -10.99 -16.10 12.83
N HIS A 149 -11.48 -14.85 12.89
CA HIS A 149 -10.68 -13.71 13.29
C HIS A 149 -10.27 -13.78 14.75
N ASP A 150 -11.14 -14.26 15.64
CA ASP A 150 -10.83 -14.36 17.07
C ASP A 150 -9.80 -15.46 17.35
N VAL A 151 -9.86 -16.58 16.64
CA VAL A 151 -8.81 -17.61 16.72
C VAL A 151 -7.47 -17.06 16.23
N THR A 152 -7.48 -16.29 15.15
CA THR A 152 -6.24 -15.72 14.60
C THR A 152 -5.63 -14.67 15.53
N ILE A 153 -6.46 -13.81 16.12
CA ILE A 153 -6.02 -12.83 17.12
C ILE A 153 -5.45 -13.55 18.34
N GLY A 154 -6.12 -14.59 18.86
CA GLY A 154 -5.60 -15.38 19.98
C GLY A 154 -4.30 -16.11 19.65
N PHE A 155 -4.09 -16.52 18.39
CA PHE A 155 -2.81 -17.06 17.94
C PHE A 155 -1.70 -16.00 17.91
N LEU A 156 -2.02 -14.79 17.44
CA LEU A 156 -1.09 -13.66 17.47
C LEU A 156 -0.69 -13.31 18.90
N GLU A 157 -1.66 -13.16 19.80
CA GLU A 157 -1.44 -12.83 21.22
C GLU A 157 -0.51 -13.84 21.90
N LYS A 158 -0.77 -15.14 21.75
CA LYS A 158 0.09 -16.19 22.31
C LYS A 158 1.50 -16.23 21.74
N GLY A 159 1.65 -15.92 20.45
CA GLY A 159 2.96 -15.97 19.79
C GLY A 159 3.86 -14.77 20.10
N ILE A 160 3.30 -13.72 20.72
CA ILE A 160 4.05 -12.53 21.13
C ILE A 160 4.17 -12.37 22.65
N GLU A 161 3.63 -13.29 23.44
CA GLU A 161 3.91 -13.38 24.88
C GLU A 161 5.34 -13.90 25.08
#